data_AF-A0A7R9MY07-F1
#
_entry.id   AF-A0A7R9MY07-F1
#
_cell.length_a   1.000
_cell.length_b   1.000
_cell.length_c   1.000
_cell.angle_alpha   90.00
_cell.angle_beta   90.00
_cell.angle_gamma   90.00
#
_symmetry.space_group_name_H-M   'P 1'
#
loop_
_entity.id
_entity.type
_entity.pdbx_description
1 polymer ?
#
loop_
_entity_poly.entity_id
_entity_poly.type
_entity_poly.pdbx_seq_one_letter_code
_entity_poly.pdbx_strand_id
1 'polypeptide(L)'
;MISPSVIVSVLAFTVILFLTLRDICIFRATRVVSYRRGALRGLFASSIALFGLMLTENPDSQDMGLLLSFIAVFLNKKGVREDVFTHNETAFQRFIGAVSDDSDTRKGD
;
A
#
# COMPACT_ATOMS: atom_id res chain seq x y z
N MET A 1 -13.10 3.06 -26.80
CA MET A 1 -13.39 3.90 -25.62
C MET A 1 -12.95 3.12 -24.40
N ILE A 2 -12.28 3.73 -23.42
CA ILE A 2 -11.87 3.02 -22.19
C ILE A 2 -13.10 2.87 -21.30
N SER A 3 -13.43 1.63 -20.91
CA SER A 3 -14.54 1.35 -20.01
C SER A 3 -14.28 1.92 -18.60
N PRO A 4 -15.28 2.52 -17.92
CA PRO A 4 -15.11 3.04 -16.56
C PRO A 4 -14.59 1.99 -15.56
N SER A 5 -14.94 0.71 -15.73
CA SER A 5 -14.45 -0.38 -14.88
C SER A 5 -12.94 -0.58 -14.97
N VAL A 6 -12.35 -0.41 -16.16
CA VAL A 6 -10.90 -0.51 -16.37
C VAL A 6 -10.21 0.58 -15.57
N ILE A 7 -10.73 1.82 -15.62
CA ILE A 7 -10.20 2.95 -14.84
C ILE A 7 -10.23 2.63 -13.34
N VAL A 8 -11.34 2.09 -12.83
CA VAL A 8 -11.48 1.70 -11.42
C VAL A 8 -10.50 0.59 -11.05
N SER A 9 -10.35 -0.45 -11.87
CA SER A 9 -9.40 -1.55 -11.64
C SER A 9 -7.95 -1.06 -11.65
N VAL A 10 -7.57 -0.16 -12.58
CA VAL A 10 -6.24 0.45 -12.62
C VAL A 10 -5.96 1.28 -11.36
N LEU A 11 -6.93 2.10 -10.92
CA LEU A 11 -6.80 2.88 -9.70
C LEU A 11 -6.67 1.98 -8.46
N ALA A 12 -7.49 0.93 -8.36
CA ALA A 12 -7.42 -0.04 -7.27
C ALA A 12 -6.03 -0.68 -7.19
N PHE A 13 -5.52 -1.19 -8.31
CA PHE A 13 -4.17 -1.76 -8.38
C PHE A 13 -3.10 -0.74 -7.98
N THR A 14 -3.15 0.46 -8.55
CA THR A 14 -2.15 1.53 -8.32
C THR A 14 -2.09 1.93 -6.85
N VAL A 15 -3.26 2.11 -6.21
CA VAL A 15 -3.34 2.46 -4.78
C VAL A 15 -2.80 1.32 -3.92
N ILE A 16 -3.19 0.07 -4.17
CA ILE A 16 -2.70 -1.08 -3.41
C ILE A 16 -1.17 -1.21 -3.53
N LEU A 17 -0.64 -1.07 -4.75
CA LEU A 17 0.78 -1.13 -5.02
C LEU A 17 1.54 -0.02 -4.28
N PHE A 18 1.04 1.22 -4.37
CA PHE A 18 1.63 2.38 -3.68
C PHE A 18 1.68 2.18 -2.16
N LEU A 19 0.59 1.70 -1.55
CA LEU A 19 0.53 1.41 -0.11
C LEU A 19 1.50 0.29 0.28
N THR A 20 1.64 -0.72 -0.58
CA THR A 20 2.56 -1.85 -0.37
C THR A 20 4.02 -1.40 -0.43
N LEU A 21 4.40 -0.60 -1.43
CA LEU A 21 5.74 -0.04 -1.56
C LEU A 21 6.08 0.85 -0.37
N ARG A 22 5.14 1.70 0.06
CA ARG A 22 5.31 2.52 1.26
C ARG A 22 5.57 1.67 2.51
N ASP A 23 4.80 0.60 2.70
CA ASP A 23 4.99 -0.31 3.83
C ASP A 23 6.37 -1.00 3.79
N ILE A 24 6.88 -1.33 2.59
CA ILE A 24 8.24 -1.87 2.41
C ILE A 24 9.31 -0.84 2.75
N CYS A 25 9.16 0.42 2.32
CA CYS A 25 10.09 1.50 2.65
C CYS A 25 10.17 1.74 4.16
N ILE A 26 9.01 1.80 4.84
CA ILE A 26 8.96 1.96 6.30
C ILE A 26 9.60 0.75 6.99
N PHE A 27 9.33 -0.47 6.54
CA PHE A 27 9.98 -1.67 7.09
C PHE A 27 11.50 -1.62 6.91
N ARG A 28 11.99 -1.14 5.75
CA ARG A 28 13.42 -1.02 5.48
C ARG A 28 14.12 -0.05 6.44
N ALA A 29 13.45 1.04 6.80
CA ALA A 29 14.00 2.05 7.71
C ALA A 29 13.87 1.67 9.19
N THR A 30 12.71 1.14 9.60
CA THR A 30 12.38 0.94 11.02
C THR A 30 12.57 -0.50 11.52
N ARG A 31 12.64 -1.47 10.61
CA ARG A 31 12.68 -2.93 10.88
C ARG A 31 11.55 -3.48 11.76
N VAL A 32 10.46 -2.72 11.96
CA VAL A 32 9.33 -3.14 12.79
C VAL A 32 8.59 -4.32 12.13
N VAL A 33 8.48 -5.44 12.84
CA VAL A 33 7.93 -6.71 12.32
C VAL A 33 6.46 -6.58 11.90
N SER A 34 5.68 -5.69 12.53
CA SER A 34 4.28 -5.43 12.16
C SER A 34 4.16 -4.89 10.73
N TYR A 35 5.12 -4.09 10.26
CA TYR A 35 5.17 -3.56 8.90
C TYR A 35 5.55 -4.62 7.87
N ARG A 36 6.37 -5.61 8.23
CA ARG A 36 6.67 -6.77 7.35
C ARG A 36 5.41 -7.57 7.03
N ARG A 37 4.57 -7.82 8.03
CA ARG A 37 3.30 -8.54 7.84
C ARG A 37 2.30 -7.73 7.00
N GLY A 38 2.30 -6.41 7.17
CA GLY A 38 1.54 -5.47 6.34
C GLY A 38 1.98 -5.52 4.87
N ALA A 39 3.28 -5.42 4.61
CA ALA A 39 3.85 -5.48 3.27
C ALA A 39 3.56 -6.82 2.56
N LEU A 40 3.66 -7.94 3.27
CA LEU A 40 3.28 -9.27 2.73
C LEU A 40 1.81 -9.32 2.31
N ARG A 41 0.89 -8.84 3.15
CA ARG A 41 -0.54 -8.78 2.81
C ARG A 41 -0.80 -7.84 1.63
N GLY A 42 -0.15 -6.68 1.61
CA GLY A 42 -0.22 -5.74 0.49
C GLY A 42 0.25 -6.37 -0.82
N LEU A 43 1.34 -7.15 -0.79
CA LEU A 43 1.83 -7.88 -1.95
C LEU A 43 0.80 -8.89 -2.46
N PHE A 44 0.24 -9.73 -1.58
CA PHE A 44 -0.81 -10.68 -1.94
C PHE A 44 -2.04 -9.97 -2.52
N ALA A 45 -2.50 -8.89 -1.89
CA ALA A 45 -3.63 -8.10 -2.40
C ALA A 45 -3.29 -7.46 -3.76
N SER A 46 -2.06 -6.99 -3.97
CA SER A 46 -1.62 -6.40 -5.23
C SER A 46 -1.62 -7.40 -6.38
N SER A 47 -1.26 -8.66 -6.12
CA SER A 47 -1.31 -9.73 -7.11
C SER A 47 -2.75 -10.05 -7.51
N ILE A 48 -3.68 -10.09 -6.54
CA ILE A 48 -5.11 -10.29 -6.81
C ILE A 48 -5.67 -9.10 -7.60
N ALA A 49 -5.30 -7.87 -7.25
CA ALA A 49 -5.72 -6.66 -7.97
C ALA A 49 -5.18 -6.65 -9.41
N LEU A 50 -3.94 -7.08 -9.63
CA LEU A 50 -3.36 -7.20 -10.97
C LEU A 50 -4.12 -8.22 -11.82
N PHE A 51 -4.47 -9.37 -11.22
CA PHE A 51 -5.28 -10.38 -11.89
C PHE A 51 -6.70 -9.87 -12.21
N GLY A 52 -7.32 -9.14 -11.29
CA GLY A 52 -8.61 -8.47 -11.51
C GLY A 52 -8.55 -7.45 -12.65
N LEU A 53 -7.47 -6.67 -12.72
CA LEU A 53 -7.23 -5.74 -13.82
C LEU A 53 -7.11 -6.47 -15.16
N MET A 54 -6.30 -7.54 -15.24
CA MET A 54 -6.18 -8.34 -16.47
C MET A 54 -7.52 -8.92 -16.95
N LEU A 55 -8.38 -9.35 -16.02
CA LEU A 55 -9.72 -9.85 -16.35
C LEU A 55 -10.67 -8.72 -16.78
N THR A 56 -10.49 -7.51 -16.25
CA THR A 56 -11.33 -6.34 -16.58
C THR A 56 -11.08 -5.86 -18.02
N GLU A 57 -9.88 -6.06 -18.56
CA GLU A 57 -9.54 -5.74 -19.96
C GLU A 57 -10.30 -6.61 -20.97
N ASN A 58 -10.73 -7.80 -20.58
CA ASN A 58 -11.51 -8.70 -21.43
C ASN A 58 -13.01 -8.35 -21.31
N PRO A 59 -13.70 -8.01 -22.41
CA PRO A 59 -15.10 -7.57 -22.39
C PRO A 59 -16.05 -8.60 -21.77
N ASP A 60 -15.83 -9.89 -22.03
CA ASP A 60 -16.71 -10.98 -21.57
C ASP A 60 -16.60 -11.24 -20.05
N SER A 61 -15.51 -10.82 -19.42
CA SER A 61 -15.22 -11.05 -18.00
C SER A 61 -15.09 -9.76 -17.18
N GLN A 62 -15.54 -8.64 -17.73
CA GLN A 62 -15.34 -7.31 -17.18
C GLN A 62 -15.91 -7.18 -15.75
N ASP A 63 -17.10 -7.72 -15.51
CA ASP A 63 -17.75 -7.70 -14.19
C ASP A 63 -17.02 -8.56 -13.16
N MET A 64 -16.50 -9.72 -13.58
CA MET A 64 -15.70 -10.60 -12.71
C MET A 64 -14.36 -9.95 -12.36
N GLY A 65 -13.72 -9.28 -13.32
CA GLY A 65 -12.48 -8.54 -13.08
C GLY A 65 -12.69 -7.40 -12.08
N LEU A 66 -13.79 -6.64 -12.23
CA LEU A 66 -14.13 -5.57 -11.29
C LEU A 66 -14.43 -6.09 -9.88
N LEU A 67 -15.19 -7.18 -9.77
CA LEU A 67 -15.46 -7.84 -8.49
C LEU A 67 -14.15 -8.25 -7.80
N LEU A 68 -13.22 -8.84 -8.56
CA LEU A 68 -11.95 -9.27 -8.03
C LEU A 68 -11.07 -8.10 -7.57
N SER A 69 -11.06 -7.00 -8.33
CA SER A 69 -10.40 -5.75 -7.93
C SER A 69 -10.93 -5.23 -6.59
N PHE A 70 -12.25 -5.28 -6.36
CA PHE A 70 -12.83 -4.89 -5.07
C PHE A 70 -12.48 -5.85 -3.95
N ILE A 71 -12.44 -7.16 -4.20
CA ILE A 71 -11.96 -8.15 -3.23
C ILE A 71 -10.51 -7.83 -2.83
N ALA A 72 -9.65 -7.51 -3.79
CA ALA A 72 -8.27 -7.13 -3.51
C ALA A 72 -8.16 -5.90 -2.61
N VAL A 73 -8.94 -4.85 -2.88
CA VAL A 73 -9.02 -3.65 -2.02
C VAL A 73 -9.51 -4.01 -0.63
N PHE A 74 -10.53 -4.86 -0.53
CA PHE A 74 -11.07 -5.30 0.75
C PHE A 74 -10.05 -6.09 1.59
N LEU A 75 -9.22 -6.92 0.94
CA LEU A 75 -8.15 -7.67 1.58
C LEU A 75 -6.96 -6.78 1.99
N ASN A 76 -6.71 -5.67 1.29
CA ASN A 76 -5.65 -4.71 1.64
C ASN A 76 -6.00 -3.80 2.84
N LYS A 77 -6.86 -4.25 3.75
CA LYS A 77 -7.19 -3.50 4.97
C LYS A 77 -5.94 -3.31 5.85
N LYS A 78 -5.76 -2.08 6.33
CA LYS A 78 -4.69 -1.73 7.28
C LYS A 78 -4.97 -2.43 8.62
N GLY A 79 -4.04 -3.27 9.07
CA GLY A 79 -4.09 -3.88 10.40
C GLY A 79 -3.73 -2.90 11.52
N VAL A 80 -3.88 -3.33 12.78
CA VAL A 80 -3.35 -2.61 13.95
C VAL A 80 -1.83 -2.51 13.82
N ARG A 81 -1.29 -1.30 13.84
CA ARG A 81 0.15 -1.00 13.74
C ARG A 81 0.54 -0.12 14.90
N GLU A 82 1.74 -0.34 15.41
CA GLU A 82 2.39 0.55 16.37
C GLU A 82 2.60 1.91 15.71
N ASP A 83 2.41 3.00 16.47
CA ASP A 83 2.66 4.33 15.97
C ASP A 83 4.17 4.60 15.98
N VAL A 84 4.75 4.68 14.79
CA VAL A 84 6.18 4.91 14.61
C VAL A 84 6.48 6.38 14.34
N PHE A 85 5.45 7.21 14.10
CA PHE A 85 5.64 8.61 13.71
C PHE A 85 5.35 9.55 14.88
N THR A 86 6.36 10.31 15.30
CA THR A 86 6.29 11.33 16.37
C THR A 86 5.57 12.62 15.95
N HIS A 87 4.71 12.57 14.93
CA HIS A 87 3.85 13.66 14.43
C HIS A 87 4.55 14.92 13.90
N ASN A 88 5.88 15.03 13.99
CA ASN A 88 6.67 16.15 13.45
C ASN A 88 7.13 15.97 12.00
N GLU A 89 6.76 14.85 11.35
CA GLU A 89 7.27 14.49 10.02
C GLU A 89 6.35 14.88 8.86
N THR A 90 6.97 15.36 7.78
CA THR A 90 6.33 15.70 6.50
C THR A 90 5.80 14.44 5.81
N ALA A 91 4.74 14.57 5.00
CA ALA A 91 4.16 13.45 4.23
C ALA A 91 5.21 12.66 3.41
N PHE A 92 6.23 13.35 2.89
CA PHE A 92 7.33 12.73 2.15
C PHE A 92 8.29 11.93 3.04
N GLN A 93 8.60 12.42 4.25
CA GLN A 93 9.41 11.70 5.23
C GLN A 93 8.71 10.39 5.66
N ARG A 94 7.39 10.45 5.87
CA ARG A 94 6.57 9.26 6.14
C ARG A 94 6.52 8.28 4.98
N PHE A 95 6.61 8.78 3.74
CA PHE A 95 6.63 7.93 2.55
C PHE A 95 7.96 7.16 2.40
N ILE A 96 9.08 7.85 2.62
CA ILE A 96 10.43 7.23 2.57
C ILE A 96 10.70 6.39 3.83
N GLY A 97 9.93 6.59 4.91
CA GLY A 97 10.20 5.98 6.21
C GLY A 97 11.38 6.63 6.91
N ALA A 98 11.69 7.89 6.58
CA ALA A 98 12.73 8.66 7.24
C ALA A 98 12.23 9.06 8.63
N VAL A 99 12.30 8.13 9.58
CA VAL A 99 12.10 8.43 11.00
C VAL A 99 13.19 9.43 11.38
N SER A 100 12.78 10.63 11.77
CA SER A 100 13.68 11.60 12.38
C SER A 100 14.18 10.99 13.69
N ASP A 101 15.43 10.53 13.68
CA ASP A 101 16.15 10.21 14.90
C ASP A 101 16.35 11.55 15.64
N ASP A 102 15.46 11.86 16.58
CA ASP A 102 15.63 12.98 17.52
C ASP A 102 16.71 12.63 18.56
N SER A 103 17.86 12.14 18.08
CA SER A 103 19.05 11.91 18.89
C SER A 103 19.96 13.15 18.96
N ASP A 104 19.66 14.20 18.18
CA ASP A 104 20.51 15.39 18.08
C ASP A 104 20.14 16.51 19.07
N THR A 105 19.09 16.32 19.88
CA THR A 105 18.71 17.24 20.96
C THR A 105 19.31 16.87 22.33
N ARG A 106 20.09 15.76 22.43
CA ARG A 106 20.78 15.33 23.67
C ARG A 106 22.31 15.38 23.61
N LYS A 107 22.88 16.26 22.78
CA LYS A 107 24.33 16.52 22.72
C LYS A 107 24.69 17.98 23.03
N GLY A 108 23.80 18.68 23.73
CA GLY A 108 23.93 20.08 24.10
C GLY A 108 23.90 20.39 25.59
N ASP A 109 24.11 19.37 26.45
CA ASP A 109 24.17 19.53 27.91
C ASP A 109 25.50 19.00 28.47
#